data_AF-A0A365QHW2-F1
#
_entry.id   AF-A0A365QHW2-F1
#
_cell.length_a   1.000
_cell.length_b   1.000
_cell.length_c   1.000
_cell.angle_alpha   90.00
_cell.angle_beta   90.00
_cell.angle_gamma   90.00
#
_symmetry.space_group_name_H-M   'P 1'
#
loop_
_entity.id
_entity.type
_entity.pdbx_description
1 polymer ?
#
loop_
_entity_poly.entity_id
_entity_poly.type
_entity_poly.pdbx_seq_one_letter_code
_entity_poly.pdbx_strand_id
1 'polypeptide(L)'
;MSGENEADIGDDARVARNAIEPVVNQFLEGLVFTEKFEQWAFLSIILTDKFLSGFPEVVKISSKGKVLEFRLHIPHEEFKKASAERRMEMFFDALSRSIELMPKLKVSQESQEKFRAALAQARKSLLSA
;
A
#
# COMPACT_ATOMS: atom_id res chain seq x y z
N MET A 1 -0.42 10.00 15.95
CA MET A 1 0.49 8.94 15.46
C MET A 1 -0.26 7.62 15.55
N SER A 2 -0.35 6.87 14.45
CA SER A 2 -0.75 5.46 14.54
C SER A 2 0.45 4.64 15.02
N GLY A 3 0.24 3.61 15.84
CA GLY A 3 1.33 2.77 16.37
C GLY A 3 2.06 1.91 15.33
N GLU A 4 1.66 2.00 14.07
CA GLU A 4 2.15 1.19 12.94
C GLU A 4 3.48 1.71 12.36
N ASN A 5 3.91 2.92 12.74
CA ASN A 5 5.17 3.54 12.30
C ASN A 5 5.93 4.08 13.52
N GLU A 6 7.25 3.87 13.56
CA GLU A 6 8.09 4.49 14.59
C GLU A 6 8.19 6.01 14.38
N ALA A 7 8.40 6.75 15.47
CA ALA A 7 8.36 8.21 15.46
C ALA A 7 9.47 8.82 14.58
N ASP A 8 10.60 8.14 14.44
CA ASP A 8 11.76 8.58 13.67
C ASP A 8 11.57 8.48 12.15
N ILE A 9 10.54 7.78 11.68
CA ILE A 9 10.19 7.67 10.25
C ILE A 9 8.79 8.25 9.94
N GLY A 10 8.07 8.73 10.96
CA GLY A 10 6.67 9.15 10.84
C GLY A 10 6.43 10.26 9.82
N ASP A 11 7.30 11.27 9.77
CA ASP A 11 7.21 12.36 8.79
C ASP A 11 7.55 11.90 7.37
N ASP A 12 8.60 11.09 7.22
CA ASP A 12 9.02 10.54 5.94
C ASP A 12 7.96 9.62 5.32
N ALA A 13 7.35 8.74 6.13
CA ALA A 13 6.25 7.89 5.72
C ALA A 13 5.01 8.71 5.33
N ARG A 14 4.72 9.79 6.07
CA ARG A 14 3.60 10.69 5.76
C ARG A 14 3.83 11.43 4.45
N VAL A 15 5.05 11.93 4.19
CA VAL A 15 5.40 12.62 2.95
C VAL A 15 5.24 11.68 1.76
N ALA A 16 5.82 10.47 1.83
CA ALA A 16 5.71 9.48 0.75
C ALA A 16 4.25 9.10 0.47
N ARG A 17 3.46 8.80 1.52
CA ARG A 17 2.04 8.46 1.37
C ARG A 17 1.24 9.59 0.74
N ASN A 18 1.42 10.82 1.21
CA ASN A 18 0.68 11.98 0.70
C ASN A 18 1.03 12.31 -0.76
N ALA A 19 2.19 11.90 -1.26
CA ALA A 19 2.53 11.99 -2.67
C ALA A 19 1.88 10.87 -3.50
N ILE A 20 1.89 9.63 -3.00
CA ILE A 20 1.42 8.44 -3.73
C ILE A 20 -0.10 8.35 -3.77
N GLU A 21 -0.77 8.52 -2.63
CA GLU A 21 -2.20 8.24 -2.47
C GLU A 21 -3.08 9.02 -3.45
N PRO A 22 -2.91 10.34 -3.65
CA PRO A 22 -3.74 11.08 -4.60
C PRO A 22 -3.58 10.59 -6.04
N VAL A 23 -2.36 10.25 -6.44
CA VAL A 23 -2.04 9.80 -7.80
C VAL A 23 -2.62 8.40 -8.05
N VAL A 24 -2.47 7.48 -7.09
CA VAL A 24 -3.08 6.15 -7.19
C VAL A 24 -4.60 6.27 -7.26
N ASN A 25 -5.22 7.08 -6.40
CA ASN A 25 -6.67 7.30 -6.42
C ASN A 25 -7.15 7.88 -7.75
N GLN A 26 -6.41 8.81 -8.34
CA GLN A 26 -6.72 9.35 -9.67
C GLN A 26 -6.75 8.25 -10.75
N PHE A 27 -5.79 7.32 -10.74
CA PHE A 27 -5.76 6.22 -11.72
C PHE A 27 -6.76 5.10 -11.43
N LEU A 28 -7.28 5.01 -10.21
CA LEU A 28 -8.37 4.11 -9.85
C LEU A 28 -9.75 4.72 -10.14
N GLU A 29 -9.85 6.05 -10.23
CA GLU A 29 -11.10 6.75 -10.49
C GLU A 29 -11.71 6.32 -11.83
N GLY A 30 -13.00 5.95 -11.80
CA GLY A 30 -13.73 5.49 -12.98
C GLY A 30 -13.45 4.04 -13.39
N LEU A 31 -12.52 3.33 -12.75
CA LEU A 31 -12.36 1.90 -12.99
C LEU A 31 -13.53 1.11 -12.39
N VAL A 32 -14.12 0.25 -13.21
CA VAL A 32 -15.19 -0.66 -12.78
C VAL A 32 -14.58 -1.99 -12.40
N PHE A 33 -14.72 -2.38 -11.14
CA PHE A 33 -14.29 -3.68 -10.61
C PHE A 33 -15.44 -4.68 -10.64
N THR A 34 -15.10 -5.95 -10.82
CA THR A 34 -16.08 -7.05 -10.82
C THR A 34 -16.70 -7.22 -9.43
N GLU A 35 -15.89 -7.04 -8.40
CA GLU A 35 -16.31 -7.11 -7.01
C GLU A 35 -16.87 -5.78 -6.52
N LYS A 36 -17.82 -5.84 -5.60
CA LYS A 36 -18.47 -4.66 -5.00
C LYS A 36 -17.65 -4.09 -3.83
N PHE A 37 -16.33 -4.15 -3.90
CA PHE A 37 -15.48 -3.51 -2.91
C PHE A 37 -15.55 -1.99 -3.10
N GLU A 38 -15.71 -1.28 -2.00
CA GLU A 38 -15.80 0.19 -1.97
C GLU A 38 -14.44 0.83 -1.70
N GLN A 39 -13.49 0.07 -1.14
CA GLN A 39 -12.21 0.60 -0.71
C GLN A 39 -11.10 -0.45 -0.75
N TRP A 40 -9.93 -0.02 -1.23
CA TRP A 40 -8.65 -0.68 -1.04
C TRP A 40 -7.89 0.06 0.07
N ALA A 41 -7.96 -0.47 1.29
CA ALA A 41 -7.31 0.10 2.47
C ALA A 41 -5.92 -0.49 2.63
N PHE A 42 -4.90 0.32 2.38
CA PHE A 42 -3.50 -0.04 2.60
C PHE A 42 -2.92 0.71 3.80
N LEU A 43 -2.30 -0.03 4.71
CA LEU A 43 -1.55 0.51 5.84
C LEU A 43 -0.13 -0.05 5.82
N SER A 44 0.86 0.83 5.82
CA SER A 44 2.26 0.45 5.97
C SER A 44 2.57 0.20 7.45
N ILE A 45 3.27 -0.89 7.74
CA ILE A 45 3.88 -1.15 9.03
C ILE A 45 5.40 -0.99 8.83
N ILE A 46 5.96 0.09 9.36
CA ILE A 46 7.40 0.39 9.27
C ILE A 46 7.95 0.45 10.69
N LEU A 47 8.33 -0.71 11.20
CA LEU A 47 8.81 -0.91 12.56
C LEU A 47 10.12 -1.70 12.55
N THR A 48 10.99 -1.42 13.52
CA THR A 48 12.15 -2.28 13.81
C THR A 48 11.70 -3.67 14.27
N ASP A 49 12.58 -4.66 14.14
CA ASP A 49 12.34 -6.04 14.58
C ASP A 49 11.92 -6.13 16.06
N LYS A 50 12.32 -5.14 16.87
CA LYS A 50 11.94 -5.01 18.27
C LYS A 50 10.41 -4.94 18.47
N PHE A 51 9.71 -4.25 17.57
CA PHE A 51 8.26 -4.04 17.68
C PHE A 51 7.45 -4.84 16.66
N LEU A 52 8.10 -5.36 15.61
CA LEU A 52 7.45 -6.04 14.49
C LEU A 52 6.55 -7.22 14.91
N SER A 53 6.94 -7.97 15.95
CA SER A 53 6.17 -9.10 16.47
C SER A 53 4.77 -8.73 17.00
N GLY A 54 4.59 -7.48 17.45
CA GLY A 54 3.30 -6.96 17.88
C GLY A 54 2.39 -6.48 16.75
N PHE A 55 2.91 -6.40 15.52
CA PHE A 55 2.21 -5.86 14.36
C PHE A 55 2.33 -6.82 13.17
N PRO A 56 1.64 -7.99 13.22
CA PRO A 56 1.66 -8.92 12.10
C PRO A 56 0.98 -8.32 10.87
N GLU A 57 1.38 -8.82 9.69
CA GLU A 57 0.67 -8.46 8.46
C GLU A 57 -0.78 -8.92 8.50
N VAL A 58 -1.67 -8.10 7.92
CA VAL A 58 -3.10 -8.38 7.84
C VAL A 58 -3.53 -8.38 6.39
N VAL A 59 -4.22 -9.44 5.98
CA VAL A 59 -4.87 -9.56 4.68
C VAL A 59 -6.28 -10.05 4.92
N LYS A 60 -7.27 -9.17 4.80
CA LYS A 60 -8.66 -9.53 5.07
C LYS A 60 -9.64 -8.66 4.30
N ILE A 61 -10.87 -9.13 4.22
CA ILE A 61 -12.03 -8.31 3.89
C ILE A 61 -12.64 -7.82 5.22
N SER A 62 -13.04 -6.55 5.30
CA SER A 62 -13.78 -6.03 6.46
C SER A 62 -15.00 -6.88 6.79
N SER A 63 -15.47 -6.85 8.04
CA SER A 63 -16.67 -7.58 8.47
C SER A 63 -17.93 -7.24 7.65
N LYS A 64 -18.00 -6.04 7.07
CA LYS A 64 -19.09 -5.60 6.19
C LYS A 64 -18.94 -6.04 4.73
N GLY A 65 -17.85 -6.73 4.38
CA GLY A 65 -17.61 -7.26 3.03
C GLY A 65 -17.14 -6.23 1.99
N LYS A 66 -16.95 -4.97 2.37
CA LYS A 66 -16.78 -3.85 1.42
C LYS A 66 -15.36 -3.32 1.28
N VAL A 67 -14.51 -3.53 2.28
CA VAL A 67 -13.13 -3.02 2.28
C VAL A 67 -12.14 -4.17 2.16
N LEU A 68 -11.23 -4.08 1.18
CA LEU A 68 -10.03 -4.89 1.11
C LEU A 68 -8.98 -4.25 2.01
N GLU A 69 -8.62 -4.90 3.11
CA GLU A 69 -7.68 -4.37 4.09
C GLU A 69 -6.35 -5.12 4.03
N PHE A 70 -5.29 -4.37 3.76
CA PHE A 70 -3.92 -4.84 3.73
C PHE A 70 -3.07 -4.01 4.69
N ARG A 71 -2.49 -4.67 5.68
CA ARG A 71 -1.47 -4.08 6.55
C ARG A 71 -0.17 -4.81 6.31
N LEU A 72 0.80 -4.13 5.71
CA LEU A 72 1.97 -4.77 5.11
C LEU A 72 3.26 -4.15 5.63
N HIS A 73 4.24 -5.01 5.89
CA HIS A 73 5.56 -4.63 6.36
C HIS A 73 6.38 -3.93 5.26
N ILE A 74 7.02 -2.83 5.63
CA ILE A 74 8.07 -2.18 4.84
C ILE A 74 9.33 -2.15 5.71
N PRO A 75 10.51 -2.60 5.22
CA PRO A 75 11.71 -2.71 6.04
C PRO A 75 12.14 -1.36 6.64
N HIS A 76 12.14 -1.26 7.98
CA HIS A 76 12.44 -0.02 8.69
C HIS A 76 13.82 0.56 8.39
N GLU A 77 14.87 -0.25 8.54
CA GLU A 77 16.26 0.22 8.39
C GLU A 77 16.57 0.71 6.98
N GLU A 78 16.00 0.05 5.97
CA GLU A 78 16.12 0.48 4.57
C GLU A 78 15.32 1.77 4.35
N PHE A 79 14.08 1.82 4.83
CA PHE A 79 13.20 2.99 4.65
C PHE A 79 13.80 4.25 5.28
N LYS A 80 14.36 4.11 6.49
CA LYS A 80 14.98 5.21 7.22
C LYS A 80 16.15 5.83 6.45
N LYS A 81 17.00 4.99 5.84
CA LYS A 81 18.23 5.42 5.13
C LYS A 81 17.97 5.77 3.66
N ALA A 82 16.81 5.41 3.12
CA ALA A 82 16.44 5.62 1.73
C ALA A 82 16.23 7.11 1.40
N SER A 83 16.47 7.47 0.13
CA SER A 83 16.06 8.75 -0.42
C SER A 83 14.53 8.87 -0.49
N ALA A 84 14.00 10.08 -0.70
CA ALA A 84 12.57 10.28 -0.89
C ALA A 84 12.00 9.42 -2.04
N GLU A 85 12.72 9.34 -3.16
CA GLU A 85 12.37 8.50 -4.30
C GLU A 85 12.36 7.01 -3.91
N ARG A 86 13.43 6.50 -3.27
CA ARG A 86 13.50 5.10 -2.84
C ARG A 86 12.43 4.74 -1.82
N ARG A 87 12.07 5.66 -0.92
CA ARG A 87 10.93 5.46 0.00
C ARG A 87 9.62 5.31 -0.75
N MET A 88 9.38 6.12 -1.79
CA MET A 88 8.21 5.96 -2.63
C MET A 88 8.20 4.62 -3.37
N GLU A 89 9.35 4.17 -3.90
CA GLU A 89 9.48 2.83 -4.49
C GLU A 89 9.07 1.74 -3.51
N MET A 90 9.55 1.80 -2.26
CA MET A 90 9.22 0.81 -1.23
C MET A 90 7.70 0.77 -0.93
N PHE A 91 7.01 1.92 -0.96
CA PHE A 91 5.55 1.97 -0.87
C PHE A 91 4.88 1.33 -2.09
N PHE A 92 5.35 1.60 -3.31
CA PHE A 92 4.84 0.97 -4.53
C PHE A 92 5.05 -0.54 -4.53
N ASP A 93 6.19 -1.02 -4.01
CA ASP A 93 6.49 -2.44 -3.90
C ASP A 93 5.53 -3.11 -2.89
N ALA A 94 5.26 -2.46 -1.75
CA ALA A 94 4.28 -2.96 -0.77
C ALA A 94 2.83 -2.94 -1.30
N LEU A 95 2.42 -1.89 -2.04
CA LEU A 95 1.13 -1.85 -2.73
C LEU A 95 1.02 -2.96 -3.77
N SER A 96 2.09 -3.23 -4.53
CA SER A 96 2.14 -4.34 -5.49
C SER A 96 1.96 -5.68 -4.80
N ARG A 97 2.64 -5.90 -3.67
CA ARG A 97 2.46 -7.10 -2.82
C ARG A 97 1.02 -7.24 -2.34
N SER A 98 0.33 -6.15 -2.03
CA SER A 98 -1.09 -6.23 -1.64
C SER A 98 -1.96 -6.78 -2.78
N ILE A 99 -1.65 -6.46 -4.05
CA ILE A 99 -2.35 -7.02 -5.21
C ILE A 99 -2.02 -8.51 -5.38
N GLU A 100 -0.77 -8.92 -5.15
CA GLU A 100 -0.39 -10.35 -5.15
C GLU A 100 -1.10 -11.18 -4.06
N LEU A 101 -1.56 -10.51 -3.00
CA LEU A 101 -2.30 -11.13 -1.90
C LEU A 101 -3.82 -11.15 -2.14
N MET A 102 -4.34 -10.39 -3.11
CA MET A 102 -5.76 -10.35 -3.46
C MET A 102 -6.39 -11.71 -3.85
N PRO A 103 -5.69 -12.68 -4.47
CA PRO A 103 -6.22 -14.02 -4.67
C PRO A 103 -6.67 -14.71 -3.38
N LYS A 104 -6.01 -14.44 -2.25
CA LYS A 104 -6.41 -14.98 -0.92
C LYS A 104 -7.80 -14.49 -0.49
N LEU A 105 -8.24 -13.36 -1.06
CA LEU A 105 -9.52 -12.73 -0.80
C LEU A 105 -10.53 -12.95 -1.95
N LYS A 106 -10.21 -13.85 -2.89
CA LYS A 106 -11.06 -14.18 -4.06
C LYS A 106 -11.36 -12.99 -4.99
N VAL A 107 -10.46 -12.01 -5.05
CA VAL A 107 -10.53 -10.97 -6.08
C VAL A 107 -10.20 -11.60 -7.44
N SER A 108 -11.01 -11.32 -8.45
CA SER A 108 -10.83 -11.80 -9.82
C SER A 108 -9.52 -11.32 -10.43
N GLN A 109 -8.99 -12.11 -11.37
CA GLN A 109 -7.79 -11.75 -12.11
C GLN A 109 -7.96 -10.43 -12.88
N GLU A 110 -9.14 -10.21 -13.48
CA GLU A 110 -9.46 -8.97 -14.19
C GLU A 110 -9.32 -7.73 -13.27
N SER A 111 -9.90 -7.78 -12.06
CA SER A 111 -9.76 -6.70 -11.08
C SER A 111 -8.31 -6.53 -10.62
N GLN A 112 -7.57 -7.62 -10.41
CA GLN A 112 -6.14 -7.55 -10.07
C GLN A 112 -5.32 -6.85 -11.18
N GLU A 113 -5.59 -7.15 -12.44
CA GLU A 113 -4.92 -6.52 -13.59
C GLU A 113 -5.23 -5.01 -13.66
N LYS A 114 -6.47 -4.60 -13.37
CA LYS A 114 -6.85 -3.18 -13.25
C LYS A 114 -6.07 -2.47 -12.14
N PHE A 115 -5.97 -3.08 -10.95
CA PHE A 115 -5.14 -2.53 -9.87
C PHE A 115 -3.67 -2.41 -10.28
N ARG A 116 -3.10 -3.44 -10.93
CA ARG A 116 -1.71 -3.40 -11.42
C ARG A 116 -1.49 -2.29 -12.43
N ALA A 117 -2.41 -2.13 -13.38
CA ALA A 117 -2.33 -1.09 -14.40
C ALA A 117 -2.37 0.31 -13.78
N ALA A 118 -3.31 0.57 -12.86
CA ALA A 118 -3.40 1.83 -12.14
C ALA A 118 -2.13 2.12 -11.33
N LEU A 119 -1.61 1.11 -10.61
CA LEU A 119 -0.40 1.25 -9.81
C LEU A 119 0.84 1.50 -10.69
N ALA A 120 0.95 0.85 -11.84
CA ALA A 120 2.05 1.06 -12.79
C ALA A 120 2.02 2.48 -13.39
N GLN A 121 0.83 3.01 -13.71
CA GLN A 121 0.67 4.38 -14.17
C GLN A 121 1.05 5.39 -13.09
N ALA A 122 0.59 5.18 -11.85
CA ALA A 122 0.97 6.01 -10.70
C ALA A 122 2.48 6.02 -10.46
N ARG A 123 3.11 4.84 -10.48
CA ARG A 123 4.56 4.68 -10.30
C ARG A 123 5.33 5.46 -11.37
N LYS A 124 4.95 5.31 -12.65
CA LYS A 124 5.57 6.04 -13.75
C LYS A 124 5.38 7.55 -13.62
N SER A 125 4.20 8.01 -13.20
CA SER A 125 3.95 9.45 -13.04
C SER A 125 4.78 10.11 -11.95
N LEU A 126 5.16 9.36 -10.90
CA LEU A 126 5.88 9.91 -9.74
C LEU A 126 7.40 9.65 -9.76
N LEU A 127 7.85 8.58 -10.41
CA LEU A 127 9.25 8.14 -10.37
C LEU A 127 9.97 8.21 -11.73
N SER A 128 9.34 8.75 -12.77
CA SER A 128 9.94 8.88 -14.11
C SER A 128 10.15 10.34 -14.52
N ALA A 129 10.54 11.20 -13.57
CA ALA A 129 10.93 12.58 -13.82
C ALA A 129 12.43 12.69 -14.17
#